data_AF-U7DZ99-F1
#
_entry.id   AF-U7DZ99-F1
#
_cell.length_a   1.000
_cell.length_b   1.000
_cell.length_c   1.000
_cell.angle_alpha   90.00
_cell.angle_beta   90.00
_cell.angle_gamma   90.00
#
_symmetry.space_group_name_H-M   'P 1'
#
loop_
_entity.id
_entity.type
_entity.pdbx_description
1 polymer ?
#
loop_
_entity_poly.entity_id
_entity_poly.type
_entity_poly.pdbx_seq_one_letter_code
_entity_poly.pdbx_strand_id
1 'polypeptide(L)' 'MFTICLVNTGLTELVSLNVSNSLITIDGLRYLKPLKNLRSVSLESCKVTASGIKKLQSTELPNLVS' A
#
# COMPACT_ATOMS: atom_id res chain seq x y z
N MET A 1 -1.45 19.95 7.03
CA MET A 1 -0.19 19.94 6.26
C MET A 1 0.65 18.73 6.68
N PHE A 2 0.07 17.52 6.60
CA PHE A 2 0.69 16.25 7.00
C PHE A 2 0.94 15.40 5.76
N THR A 3 1.65 15.98 4.80
CA THR A 3 2.13 15.22 3.64
C THR A 3 3.27 14.35 4.15
N ILE A 4 2.92 13.10 4.44
CA ILE A 4 3.79 12.05 4.95
C ILE A 4 5.12 12.05 4.17
N CYS A 5 6.20 12.37 4.87
CA CYS A 5 7.60 12.37 4.40
C CYS A 5 8.14 10.97 4.05
N LEU A 6 7.29 9.94 3.97
CA LEU A 6 7.70 8.54 3.72
C LEU A 6 7.69 8.16 2.24
N VAL A 7 7.15 8.99 1.34
CA VAL A 7 7.03 8.64 -0.09
C VAL A 7 8.33 8.90 -0.88
N ASN A 8 9.33 9.58 -0.29
CA ASN A 8 10.57 9.95 -0.99
C ASN A 8 11.85 9.34 -0.37
N THR A 9 11.73 8.27 0.42
CA THR A 9 12.91 7.50 0.82
C THR A 9 12.97 6.25 -0.06
N GLY A 10 14.16 5.95 -0.60
CA GLY A 10 14.45 4.86 -1.53
C GLY A 10 14.23 3.46 -0.97
N LEU A 11 13.01 3.17 -0.54
CA LEU A 11 12.53 1.90 -0.03
C LEU A 11 12.14 0.98 -1.19
N THR A 12 12.89 1.01 -2.29
CA THR A 12 12.66 0.13 -3.45
C THR A 12 12.81 -1.33 -3.07
N GLU A 13 13.58 -1.63 -2.02
CA GLU A 13 13.80 -2.96 -1.45
C GLU A 13 12.74 -3.36 -0.41
N LEU A 14 11.71 -2.53 -0.16
CA LEU A 14 10.72 -2.83 0.87
C LEU A 14 9.85 -4.01 0.46
N VAL A 15 9.90 -5.09 1.24
CA VAL A 15 9.15 -6.34 0.99
C VAL A 15 7.82 -6.38 1.74
N SER A 16 7.76 -5.78 2.94
CA SER A 16 6.56 -5.76 3.77
C SER A 16 6.32 -4.35 4.32
N LEU A 17 5.07 -3.91 4.28
CA LEU A 17 4.63 -2.61 4.78
C LEU A 17 3.44 -2.79 5.73
N ASN A 18 3.54 -2.26 6.94
CA ASN A 18 2.44 -2.23 7.88
C ASN A 18 1.85 -0.81 7.94
N VAL A 19 0.58 -0.66 7.54
CA VAL A 19 -0.19 0.58 7.68
C VAL A 19 -1.47 0.35 8.50
N SER A 20 -1.51 -0.72 9.31
CA SER A 20 -2.64 -1.02 10.18
C SER A 20 -3.01 0.16 11.07
N ASN A 21 -4.29 0.28 11.41
CA ASN A 21 -4.86 1.37 12.20
C ASN A 21 -4.64 2.78 11.61
N SER A 22 -4.36 2.87 10.30
CA SER A 22 -4.26 4.14 9.59
C SER A 22 -5.55 4.49 8.86
N LEU A 23 -5.80 5.78 8.67
CA LEU A 23 -6.90 6.31 7.85
C LEU A 23 -6.59 6.25 6.35
N ILE A 24 -5.87 5.21 5.90
CA ILE A 24 -5.51 5.07 4.49
C ILE A 24 -6.73 4.65 3.65
N THR A 25 -6.89 5.27 2.49
CA THR A 25 -7.93 4.96 1.50
C THR A 25 -7.34 4.17 0.33
N ILE A 26 -8.21 3.64 -0.53
CA ILE A 26 -7.78 2.97 -1.77
C ILE A 26 -6.91 3.90 -2.64
N ASP A 27 -7.25 5.20 -2.71
CA ASP A 27 -6.43 6.18 -3.44
C ASP A 27 -5.05 6.39 -2.78
N GLY A 28 -4.98 6.31 -1.45
CA GLY A 28 -3.72 6.35 -0.71
C GLY A 28 -2.80 5.15 -1.01
N LEU A 29 -3.36 3.96 -1.24
CA LEU A 29 -2.57 2.77 -1.57
C LEU A 29 -1.95 2.81 -2.97
N ARG A 30 -2.47 3.63 -3.89
CA ARG A 30 -1.87 3.82 -5.22
C ARG A 30 -0.46 4.39 -5.16
N TYR A 31 -0.14 5.13 -4.10
CA TYR A 31 1.20 5.65 -3.87
C TYR A 31 2.24 4.57 -3.54
N LEU A 32 1.82 3.31 -3.36
CA LEU A 32 2.72 2.16 -3.17
C LEU A 32 3.20 1.56 -4.51
N LYS A 33 2.63 1.98 -5.65
CA LYS A 33 3.02 1.54 -7.02
C LYS A 33 4.53 1.57 -7.34
N PRO A 34 5.34 2.55 -6.86
CA PRO A 34 6.78 2.53 -7.09
C PRO A 34 7.54 1.46 -6.27
N LEU A 35 6.94 0.87 -5.22
CA LEU A 35 7.56 -0.16 -4.39
C LEU A 35 7.49 -1.54 -5.07
N LYS A 36 8.36 -1.74 -6.07
CA LYS A 36 8.32 -2.94 -6.94
C LYS A 36 8.57 -4.27 -6.21
N ASN A 37 9.32 -4.24 -5.12
CA ASN A 37 9.62 -5.41 -4.29
C ASN A 37 8.61 -5.66 -3.18
N LEU A 38 7.55 -4.84 -3.07
CA LEU A 38 6.56 -4.98 -2.02
C LEU A 38 5.71 -6.23 -2.28
N ARG A 39 5.73 -7.16 -1.32
CA ARG A 39 5.03 -8.44 -1.37
C ARG A 39 3.92 -8.55 -0.35
N SER A 40 3.98 -7.79 0.75
CA SER A 40 2.97 -7.85 1.82
C SER A 40 2.61 -6.45 2.30
N VAL A 41 1.31 -6.21 2.52
CA VAL A 41 0.79 -4.98 3.11
C VAL A 41 -0.23 -5.36 4.17
N SER A 42 0.00 -4.92 5.41
CA SER A 42 -1.00 -5.05 6.47
C SER A 42 -1.94 -3.85 6.46
N LEU A 43 -3.23 -4.12 6.29
CA LEU A 43 -4.32 -3.14 6.21
C LEU A 43 -5.34 -3.31 7.34
N GLU A 44 -4.93 -3.91 8.46
CA GLU A 44 -5.81 -4.16 9.60
C GLU A 44 -6.41 -2.84 10.10
N SER A 45 -7.71 -2.84 10.40
CA SER A 45 -8.44 -1.63 10.85
C SER A 45 -8.36 -0.43 9.88
N CYS A 46 -8.04 -0.64 8.61
CA CYS A 46 -8.07 0.40 7.59
C CYS A 46 -9.45 0.48 6.92
N LYS A 47 -9.83 1.67 6.44
CA LYS A 47 -11.10 1.90 5.73
C LYS A 47 -11.01 1.52 4.25
N VAL A 48 -10.58 0.29 3.97
CA VAL A 48 -10.40 -0.27 2.62
C VAL A 48 -11.29 -1.49 2.43
N THR A 49 -11.95 -1.56 1.27
CA THR A 49 -12.82 -2.69 0.92
C THR A 49 -12.02 -3.82 0.28
N ALA A 50 -12.39 -5.08 0.55
CA ALA A 50 -11.77 -6.25 -0.08
C ALA A 50 -11.79 -6.21 -1.62
N SER A 51 -12.86 -5.69 -2.23
CA SER A 51 -12.97 -5.49 -3.68
C SER A 51 -11.96 -4.45 -4.20
N GLY A 52 -11.78 -3.36 -3.46
CA GLY A 52 -10.76 -2.34 -3.73
C GLY A 52 -9.34 -2.90 -3.68
N ILE A 53 -9.02 -3.75 -2.70
CA ILE A 53 -7.72 -4.43 -2.59
C ILE A 53 -7.48 -5.35 -3.79
N LYS A 54 -8.46 -6.19 -4.15
CA LYS A 54 -8.36 -7.06 -5.34
C LYS A 54 -8.15 -6.28 -6.63
N LYS A 55 -8.86 -5.16 -6.79
CA LYS A 55 -8.68 -4.28 -7.95
C LYS A 55 -7.26 -3.71 -7.96
N LEU A 56 -6.78 -3.21 -6.82
CA LEU A 56 -5.44 -2.65 -6.69
C LEU A 56 -4.35 -3.69 -6.99
N GLN A 57 -4.50 -4.93 -6.49
CA GLN A 57 -3.61 -6.05 -6.83
C GLN A 57 -3.60 -6.31 -8.33
N SER A 58 -4.77 -6.34 -8.97
CA SER A 58 -4.86 -6.64 -10.40
C SER A 58 -4.34 -5.51 -11.30
N THR A 59 -4.45 -4.23 -10.89
CA THR A 59 -4.18 -3.09 -11.78
C THR A 59 -2.89 -2.34 -11.47
N GLU A 60 -2.43 -2.35 -10.21
CA GLU A 60 -1.38 -1.43 -9.74
C GLU A 60 -0.26 -2.15 -8.96
N LEU A 61 -0.57 -3.24 -8.25
CA LEU A 61 0.36 -3.98 -7.38
C LEU A 61 0.23 -5.51 -7.56
N PRO A 62 0.59 -6.07 -8.74
CA PRO A 62 0.40 -7.49 -9.04
C PRO A 62 1.25 -8.44 -8.19
N ASN A 63 2.31 -7.93 -7.55
CA ASN A 63 3.22 -8.71 -6.72
C ASN A 63 2.77 -8.81 -5.25
N LEU A 64 1.69 -8.11 -4.88
CA LEU A 64 1.18 -8.09 -3.52
C LEU A 64 0.43 -9.39 -3.22
N VAL A 65 0.97 -10.20 -2.33
CA VAL A 65 0.33 -11.41 -1.82
C VAL A 65 -0.65 -10.99 -0.71
N SER A 66 -1.90 -11.45 -0.82
CA SER A 66 -2.94 -11.24 0.20
C SER A 66 -2.67 -12.04 1.45
#